data_AF-A0A2S9F656-F1
#
_entry.id   AF-A0A2S9F656-F1
#
_cell.length_a   1.000
_cell.length_b   1.000
_cell.length_c   1.000
_cell.angle_alpha   90.00
_cell.angle_beta   90.00
_cell.angle_gamma   90.00
#
_symmetry.space_group_name_H-M   'P 1'
#
loop_
_entity.id
_entity.type
_entity.pdbx_description
1 polymer ?
#
loop_
_entity_poly.entity_id
_entity_poly.type
_entity_poly.pdbx_seq_one_letter_code
_entity_poly.pdbx_strand_id
1 'polypeptide(L)'
;LGGAGGELADAAVVLEELGKSLVPTPLLGTTLAELALLSVGEPDSDLLEGLAEGTSIGTVVFDPGYVVNGNVADVVVAVDGENITHWTSFTATPAVSMDITRPLAAVEASETAPLGTDQGLADLAAILIAAEQVGAASKCLDLTVQYTKDRVQFGRPIGSFQALKHRMADLYVAVQSAKAVVDEAVAEPTTTSAALARLAASEAFSKVAAEAVQMHGGIAITWESDIQLYFKRAHNSAQLLGPPRAQLRRLESEVF
;
A
#
# COMPACT_ATOMS: atom_id res chain seq x y z
N LEU A 1 -19.59 -14.23 10.26
CA LEU A 1 -19.40 -13.48 9.00
C LEU A 1 -18.43 -14.21 8.06
N GLY A 2 -18.38 -15.55 8.04
CA GLY A 2 -17.58 -16.34 7.07
C GLY A 2 -16.04 -16.32 7.19
N GLY A 3 -15.42 -15.28 7.75
CA GLY A 3 -13.95 -15.14 7.81
C GLY A 3 -13.23 -16.04 8.82
N ALA A 4 -11.90 -16.17 8.67
CA ALA A 4 -11.04 -17.00 9.52
C ALA A 4 -10.74 -16.40 10.92
N GLY A 5 -11.26 -15.21 11.23
CA GLY A 5 -11.05 -14.54 12.51
C GLY A 5 -9.68 -13.90 12.69
N GLY A 6 -9.03 -13.49 11.59
CA GLY A 6 -7.73 -12.82 11.62
C GLY A 6 -7.78 -11.40 12.17
N GLU A 7 -6.64 -10.93 12.64
CA GLU A 7 -6.43 -9.60 13.22
C GLU A 7 -5.73 -8.66 12.21
N LEU A 8 -5.55 -7.39 12.59
CA LEU A 8 -4.81 -6.42 11.78
C LEU A 8 -3.41 -6.92 11.41
N ALA A 9 -2.76 -7.64 12.33
CA ALA A 9 -1.45 -8.25 12.11
C ALA A 9 -1.46 -9.28 10.96
N ASP A 10 -2.51 -10.09 10.86
CA ASP A 10 -2.65 -11.07 9.78
C ASP A 10 -2.79 -10.37 8.42
N ALA A 11 -3.63 -9.34 8.36
CA ALA A 11 -3.78 -8.53 7.15
C ALA A 11 -2.48 -7.82 6.76
N ALA A 12 -1.74 -7.28 7.73
CA ALA A 12 -0.46 -6.61 7.51
C ALA A 12 0.59 -7.58 6.94
N VAL A 13 0.69 -8.80 7.48
CA VAL A 13 1.60 -9.84 6.97
C VAL A 13 1.27 -10.20 5.53
N VAL A 14 -0.02 -10.39 5.22
CA VAL A 14 -0.47 -10.70 3.85
C VAL A 14 -0.08 -9.56 2.90
N LEU A 15 -0.35 -8.30 3.26
CA LEU A 15 0.00 -7.16 2.42
C LEU A 15 1.51 -6.97 2.27
N GLU A 16 2.31 -7.24 3.31
CA GLU A 16 3.78 -7.25 3.21
C GLU A 16 4.23 -8.26 2.13
N GLU A 17 3.69 -9.48 2.15
CA GLU A 17 4.01 -10.53 1.17
C GLU A 17 3.53 -10.18 -0.24
N LEU A 18 2.34 -9.60 -0.39
CA LEU A 18 1.85 -9.11 -1.68
C LEU A 18 2.73 -7.98 -2.22
N GLY A 19 3.19 -7.08 -1.34
CA GLY A 19 4.13 -6.01 -1.66
C GLY A 19 5.48 -6.53 -2.15
N LYS A 20 6.01 -7.60 -1.54
CA LYS A 20 7.25 -8.25 -1.99
C LYS A 20 7.14 -8.64 -3.47
N SER A 21 6.02 -9.18 -3.90
CA SER A 21 5.85 -9.67 -5.27
C SER A 21 5.10 -8.71 -6.22
N LEU A 22 4.76 -7.50 -5.77
CA LEU A 22 3.92 -6.52 -6.50
C LEU A 22 2.64 -7.14 -7.07
N VAL A 23 2.00 -8.02 -6.31
CA VAL A 23 0.88 -8.83 -6.80
C VAL A 23 -0.29 -7.91 -7.19
N PRO A 24 -0.78 -7.97 -8.45
CA PRO A 24 -1.88 -7.14 -8.92
C PRO A 24 -3.24 -7.74 -8.50
N THR A 25 -3.49 -7.79 -7.20
CA THR A 25 -4.72 -8.35 -6.60
C THR A 25 -5.63 -7.26 -6.03
N PRO A 26 -6.97 -7.45 -6.03
CA PRO A 26 -7.90 -6.56 -5.36
C PRO A 26 -7.79 -6.55 -3.83
N LEU A 27 -6.98 -7.43 -3.23
CA LEU A 27 -7.03 -7.72 -1.80
C LEU A 27 -6.91 -6.48 -0.90
N LEU A 28 -6.03 -5.51 -1.20
CA LEU A 28 -5.97 -4.28 -0.39
C LEU A 28 -7.34 -3.57 -0.36
N GLY A 29 -7.94 -3.34 -1.53
CA GLY A 29 -9.23 -2.66 -1.61
C GLY A 29 -10.33 -3.45 -0.89
N THR A 30 -10.31 -4.77 -1.05
CA THR A 30 -11.30 -5.68 -0.44
C THR A 30 -11.17 -5.71 1.08
N THR A 31 -9.96 -5.87 1.62
CA THR A 31 -9.71 -5.82 3.07
C THR A 31 -10.10 -4.47 3.66
N LEU A 32 -9.85 -3.35 2.96
CA LEU A 32 -10.30 -2.05 3.42
C LEU A 32 -11.83 -1.93 3.43
N ALA A 33 -12.51 -2.49 2.43
CA ALA A 33 -13.97 -2.48 2.38
C ALA A 33 -14.57 -3.33 3.51
N GLU A 34 -13.98 -4.50 3.79
CA GLU A 34 -14.36 -5.34 4.94
C GLU A 34 -14.18 -4.60 6.25
N LEU A 35 -13.03 -3.94 6.47
CA LEU A 35 -12.78 -3.13 7.66
C LEU A 35 -13.78 -1.97 7.79
N ALA A 36 -14.13 -1.32 6.67
CA ALA A 36 -15.13 -0.25 6.67
C ALA A 36 -16.52 -0.76 7.08
N LEU A 37 -16.95 -1.89 6.51
CA LEU A 37 -18.22 -2.53 6.84
C LEU A 37 -18.24 -3.04 8.29
N LEU A 38 -17.14 -3.57 8.81
CA LEU A 38 -17.02 -4.01 10.20
C LEU A 38 -16.98 -2.84 11.21
N SER A 39 -16.60 -1.64 10.76
CA SER A 39 -16.51 -0.46 11.63
C SER A 39 -17.85 0.18 11.95
N VAL A 40 -18.92 -0.14 11.21
CA VAL A 40 -20.26 0.41 11.45
C VAL A 40 -21.07 -0.42 12.45
N GLY A 41 -22.05 0.21 13.11
CA GLY A 41 -22.77 -0.39 14.24
C GLY A 41 -23.61 -1.63 13.90
N GLU A 42 -24.15 -1.71 12.69
CA GLU A 42 -24.89 -2.87 12.18
C GLU A 42 -24.29 -3.27 10.81
N PRO A 43 -23.27 -4.15 10.80
CA PRO A 43 -22.63 -4.57 9.56
C PRO A 43 -23.56 -5.45 8.71
N ASP A 44 -23.57 -5.20 7.39
CA ASP A 44 -24.28 -6.04 6.42
C ASP A 44 -23.58 -7.40 6.29
N SER A 45 -24.23 -8.45 6.80
CA SER A 45 -23.66 -9.80 6.85
C SER A 45 -23.47 -10.42 5.47
N ASP A 46 -24.35 -10.10 4.53
CA ASP A 46 -24.38 -10.72 3.21
C ASP A 46 -23.25 -10.15 2.34
N LEU A 47 -23.02 -8.84 2.43
CA LEU A 47 -21.85 -8.20 1.80
C LEU A 47 -20.55 -8.75 2.37
N LEU A 48 -20.43 -8.85 3.70
CA LEU A 48 -19.21 -9.34 4.35
C LEU A 48 -18.93 -10.81 4.03
N GLU A 49 -19.97 -11.66 3.93
CA GLU A 49 -19.82 -13.05 3.52
C GLU A 49 -19.31 -13.14 2.07
N GLY A 50 -19.88 -12.36 1.14
CA GLY A 50 -19.45 -12.36 -0.25
C GLY A 50 -18.01 -11.88 -0.45
N LEU A 51 -17.54 -10.90 0.34
CA LEU A 51 -16.15 -10.44 0.36
C LEU A 51 -15.21 -11.51 0.94
N ALA A 52 -15.58 -12.11 2.08
CA ALA A 52 -14.77 -13.11 2.77
C ALA A 52 -14.62 -14.41 1.97
N GLU A 53 -15.65 -14.83 1.23
CA GLU A 53 -15.61 -15.99 0.33
C GLU A 53 -14.86 -15.69 -0.99
N GLY A 54 -14.63 -14.41 -1.30
CA GLY A 54 -14.02 -13.97 -2.56
C GLY A 54 -14.95 -14.06 -3.77
N THR A 55 -16.26 -14.15 -3.55
CA THR A 55 -17.28 -14.08 -4.63
C THR A 55 -17.59 -12.64 -5.05
N SER A 56 -17.20 -11.66 -4.23
CA SER A 56 -17.32 -10.24 -4.51
C SER A 56 -16.01 -9.52 -4.22
N ILE A 57 -15.72 -8.48 -5.00
CA ILE A 57 -14.56 -7.63 -4.82
C ILE A 57 -14.97 -6.31 -4.17
N GLY A 58 -14.35 -5.99 -3.03
CA GLY A 58 -14.57 -4.73 -2.33
C GLY A 58 -13.56 -3.66 -2.70
N THR A 59 -13.96 -2.40 -2.59
CA THR A 59 -13.05 -1.25 -2.55
C THR A 59 -13.57 -0.14 -1.64
N VAL A 60 -12.66 0.78 -1.28
CA VAL A 60 -12.96 1.97 -0.50
C VAL A 60 -12.62 3.24 -1.28
N VAL A 61 -13.56 4.18 -1.30
CA VAL A 61 -13.43 5.49 -1.91
C VAL A 61 -13.06 6.51 -0.83
N PHE A 62 -11.79 6.93 -0.85
CA PHE A 62 -11.32 8.13 -0.14
C PHE A 62 -11.21 9.34 -1.09
N ASP A 63 -10.94 9.06 -2.37
CA ASP A 63 -10.94 10.02 -3.46
C ASP A 63 -11.63 9.36 -4.66
N PRO A 64 -12.78 9.86 -5.12
CA PRO A 64 -13.53 9.26 -6.22
C PRO A 64 -12.76 9.27 -7.54
N GLY A 65 -11.72 10.10 -7.71
CA GLY A 65 -10.90 10.12 -8.93
C GLY A 65 -9.89 8.98 -9.02
N TYR A 66 -9.51 8.37 -7.89
CA TYR A 66 -8.39 7.42 -7.80
C TYR A 66 -8.68 6.25 -6.84
N VAL A 67 -9.67 5.44 -7.21
CA VAL A 67 -10.12 4.29 -6.42
C VAL A 67 -9.33 3.04 -6.82
N VAL A 68 -8.69 2.40 -5.84
CA VAL A 68 -7.92 1.16 -6.04
C VAL A 68 -8.84 0.03 -6.48
N ASN A 69 -8.54 -0.58 -7.62
CA ASN A 69 -9.34 -1.65 -8.23
C ASN A 69 -10.82 -1.28 -8.44
N GLY A 70 -11.18 0.01 -8.50
CA GLY A 70 -12.57 0.44 -8.63
C GLY A 70 -13.26 -0.02 -9.92
N ASN A 71 -12.49 -0.36 -10.96
CA ASN A 71 -13.00 -0.87 -12.23
C ASN A 71 -13.45 -2.35 -12.18
N VAL A 72 -13.13 -3.07 -11.10
CA VAL A 72 -13.51 -4.48 -10.90
C VAL A 72 -14.23 -4.70 -9.56
N ALA A 73 -14.59 -3.62 -8.86
CA ALA A 73 -15.28 -3.72 -7.58
C ALA A 73 -16.76 -4.04 -7.79
N ASP A 74 -17.28 -4.94 -6.96
CA ASP A 74 -18.71 -5.24 -6.82
C ASP A 74 -19.31 -4.47 -5.64
N VAL A 75 -18.52 -4.26 -4.58
CA VAL A 75 -18.91 -3.56 -3.36
C VAL A 75 -18.05 -2.29 -3.22
N VAL A 76 -18.70 -1.13 -3.18
CA VAL A 76 -18.02 0.17 -3.07
C VAL A 76 -18.48 0.88 -1.81
N VAL A 77 -17.57 1.06 -0.87
CA VAL A 77 -17.79 1.82 0.35
C VAL A 77 -17.06 3.15 0.22
N ALA A 78 -17.70 4.28 0.52
CA ALA A 78 -17.06 5.58 0.50
C ALA A 78 -16.98 6.18 1.90
N VAL A 79 -15.85 6.84 2.17
CA VAL A 79 -15.59 7.57 3.40
C VAL A 79 -15.49 9.05 3.07
N ASP A 80 -16.39 9.85 3.64
CA ASP A 80 -16.37 11.31 3.55
C ASP A 80 -16.41 11.93 4.96
N GLY A 81 -15.24 12.38 5.41
CA GLY A 81 -15.02 12.76 6.80
C GLY A 81 -15.27 11.57 7.72
N GLU A 82 -16.24 11.71 8.62
CA GLU A 82 -16.66 10.64 9.53
C GLU A 82 -17.79 9.79 8.94
N ASN A 83 -18.31 10.07 7.75
CA ASN A 83 -19.47 9.34 7.22
C ASN A 83 -19.03 8.17 6.33
N ILE A 84 -19.59 6.99 6.57
CA ILE A 84 -19.46 5.82 5.71
C ILE A 84 -20.77 5.63 4.93
N THR A 85 -20.65 5.50 3.61
CA THR A 85 -21.76 5.22 2.71
C THR A 85 -21.47 4.02 1.83
N HIS A 86 -22.49 3.21 1.56
CA HIS A 86 -22.46 2.19 0.52
C HIS A 86 -22.95 2.82 -0.78
N TRP A 87 -22.17 2.70 -1.85
CA TRP A 87 -22.58 3.13 -3.19
C TRP A 87 -23.27 1.98 -3.90
N THR A 88 -24.60 1.92 -3.77
CA THR A 88 -25.43 0.81 -4.28
C THR A 88 -25.53 0.80 -5.80
N SER A 89 -25.32 1.94 -6.44
CA SER A 89 -25.20 2.05 -7.90
C SER A 89 -24.15 3.08 -8.27
N PHE A 90 -23.17 2.67 -9.06
CA PHE A 90 -22.05 3.51 -9.48
C PHE A 90 -21.58 3.17 -10.89
N THR A 91 -20.80 4.06 -11.46
CA THR A 91 -20.03 3.80 -12.69
C THR A 91 -18.54 3.92 -12.38
N ALA A 92 -17.73 3.11 -13.04
CA ALA A 92 -16.28 3.13 -12.90
C ALA A 92 -15.61 3.31 -14.26
N THR A 93 -14.74 4.30 -14.36
CA THR A 93 -13.93 4.56 -15.55
C THR A 93 -12.47 4.27 -15.22
N PRO A 94 -11.82 3.28 -15.86
CA PRO A 94 -10.41 2.99 -15.63
C PRO A 94 -9.52 4.22 -15.82
N ALA A 95 -8.67 4.51 -14.83
CA ALA A 95 -7.73 5.60 -14.86
C ALA A 95 -6.38 5.13 -15.43
N VAL A 96 -5.74 5.98 -16.24
CA VAL A 96 -4.37 5.72 -16.72
C VAL A 96 -3.39 6.11 -15.62
N SER A 97 -2.72 5.11 -15.04
CA SER A 97 -1.70 5.31 -14.02
C SER A 97 -0.32 4.85 -14.52
N MET A 98 0.74 5.38 -13.89
CA MET A 98 2.10 4.94 -14.20
C MET A 98 2.37 3.50 -13.74
N ASP A 99 1.77 3.12 -12.61
CA ASP A 99 1.88 1.80 -12.02
C ASP A 99 0.79 0.86 -12.55
N ILE A 100 1.15 0.02 -13.51
CA ILE A 100 0.26 -0.96 -14.11
C ILE A 100 -0.09 -2.12 -13.17
N THR A 101 0.63 -2.28 -12.05
CA THR A 101 0.42 -3.38 -11.11
C THR A 101 -0.68 -3.05 -10.08
N ARG A 102 -1.14 -1.80 -10.03
CA ARG A 102 -2.25 -1.35 -9.20
C ARG A 102 -3.25 -0.57 -10.05
N PRO A 103 -4.26 -1.23 -10.62
CA PRO A 103 -5.33 -0.58 -11.35
C PRO A 103 -6.03 0.48 -10.48
N LEU A 104 -6.25 1.66 -11.06
CA LEU A 104 -7.04 2.73 -10.47
C LEU A 104 -8.23 3.02 -11.38
N ALA A 105 -9.33 3.51 -10.79
CA ALA A 105 -10.49 3.97 -11.54
C ALA A 105 -11.06 5.25 -10.92
N ALA A 106 -11.62 6.11 -11.76
CA ALA A 106 -12.54 7.13 -11.31
C ALA A 106 -13.92 6.48 -11.12
N VAL A 107 -14.54 6.67 -9.96
CA VAL A 107 -15.83 6.07 -9.60
C VAL A 107 -16.82 7.17 -9.26
N GLU A 108 -18.00 7.12 -9.88
CA GLU A 108 -19.08 8.08 -9.68
C GLU A 108 -20.33 7.36 -9.18
N ALA A 109 -20.83 7.77 -8.01
CA ALA A 109 -22.05 7.26 -7.44
C ALA A 109 -23.29 7.86 -8.11
N SER A 110 -24.29 7.03 -8.34
CA SER A 110 -25.64 7.45 -8.74
C SER A 110 -26.65 7.25 -7.61
N GLU A 111 -26.46 6.21 -6.79
CA GLU A 111 -27.26 5.93 -5.60
C GLU A 111 -26.34 5.56 -4.44
N THR A 112 -26.66 6.06 -3.24
CA THR A 112 -25.91 5.81 -2.01
C THR A 112 -26.84 5.53 -0.85
N ALA A 113 -26.37 4.72 0.09
CA ALA A 113 -27.04 4.41 1.36
C ALA A 113 -26.07 4.67 2.53
N PRO A 114 -26.53 5.31 3.63
CA PRO A 114 -25.69 5.49 4.80
C PRO A 114 -25.43 4.14 5.49
N LEU A 115 -24.19 3.90 5.90
CA LEU A 115 -23.81 2.73 6.70
C LEU A 115 -23.51 3.09 8.15
N GLY A 116 -22.98 4.28 8.41
CA GLY A 116 -22.66 4.73 9.76
C GLY A 116 -21.50 5.71 9.78
N THR A 117 -20.77 5.72 10.89
CA THR A 117 -19.62 6.61 11.11
C THR A 117 -18.30 5.85 11.10
N ASP A 118 -17.28 6.44 10.48
CA ASP A 118 -15.90 5.93 10.46
C ASP A 118 -15.27 6.05 11.86
N GLN A 119 -14.69 4.95 12.32
CA GLN A 119 -14.00 4.85 13.62
C GLN A 119 -12.46 4.85 13.48
N GLY A 120 -11.92 5.17 12.30
CA GLY A 120 -10.46 5.27 12.07
C GLY A 120 -9.95 4.42 10.91
N LEU A 121 -10.76 4.17 9.89
CA LEU A 121 -10.39 3.39 8.72
C LEU A 121 -9.18 3.98 8.00
N ALA A 122 -9.08 5.32 7.94
CA ALA A 122 -7.95 5.98 7.32
C ALA A 122 -6.60 5.60 7.98
N ASP A 123 -6.59 5.37 9.30
CA ASP A 123 -5.38 4.96 10.03
C ASP A 123 -5.03 3.51 9.79
N LEU A 124 -6.03 2.61 9.83
CA LEU A 124 -5.83 1.21 9.45
C LEU A 124 -5.31 1.09 8.02
N ALA A 125 -5.88 1.87 7.10
CA ALA A 125 -5.47 1.89 5.71
C ALA A 125 -4.05 2.45 5.52
N ALA A 126 -3.66 3.44 6.33
CA ALA A 126 -2.30 3.96 6.34
C ALA A 126 -1.29 2.89 6.80
N ILE A 127 -1.60 2.13 7.86
CA ILE A 127 -0.77 1.05 8.39
C ILE A 127 -0.64 -0.09 7.38
N LEU A 128 -1.75 -0.53 6.78
CA LEU A 128 -1.78 -1.63 5.82
C LEU A 128 -0.99 -1.32 4.55
N ILE A 129 -1.07 -0.08 4.03
CA ILE A 129 -0.22 0.34 2.91
C ILE A 129 1.25 0.42 3.34
N ALA A 130 1.54 0.87 4.57
CA ALA A 130 2.91 0.92 5.06
C ALA A 130 3.54 -0.48 5.14
N ALA A 131 2.77 -1.50 5.54
CA ALA A 131 3.19 -2.90 5.51
C ALA A 131 3.53 -3.38 4.08
N GLU A 132 2.67 -3.09 3.09
CA GLU A 132 2.96 -3.39 1.68
C GLU A 132 4.24 -2.69 1.20
N GLN A 133 4.41 -1.40 1.54
CA GLN A 133 5.59 -0.62 1.14
C GLN A 133 6.88 -1.19 1.72
N VAL A 134 6.89 -1.64 2.99
CA VAL A 134 8.05 -2.29 3.62
C VAL A 134 8.38 -3.61 2.94
N GLY A 135 7.37 -4.42 2.59
CA GLY A 135 7.57 -5.65 1.84
C GLY A 135 8.18 -5.40 0.46
N ALA A 136 7.62 -4.43 -0.27
CA ALA A 136 8.11 -4.03 -1.59
C ALA A 136 9.54 -3.45 -1.53
N ALA A 137 9.85 -2.62 -0.53
CA ALA A 137 11.18 -2.07 -0.32
C ALA A 137 12.20 -3.17 -0.02
N SER A 138 11.85 -4.12 0.85
CA SER A 138 12.70 -5.26 1.20
C SER A 138 13.05 -6.08 -0.03
N LYS A 139 12.06 -6.47 -0.84
CA LYS A 139 12.31 -7.24 -2.06
C LYS A 139 13.09 -6.44 -3.11
N CYS A 140 12.81 -5.15 -3.27
CA CYS A 140 13.54 -4.29 -4.19
C CYS A 140 15.04 -4.20 -3.83
N LEU A 141 15.35 -4.12 -2.52
CA LEU A 141 16.73 -4.18 -2.03
C LEU A 141 17.35 -5.56 -2.30
N ASP A 142 16.66 -6.65 -2.03
CA ASP A 142 17.16 -8.01 -2.28
C ASP A 142 17.51 -8.24 -3.76
N LEU A 143 16.63 -7.83 -4.67
CA LEU A 143 16.86 -7.88 -6.11
C LEU A 143 18.09 -7.05 -6.50
N THR A 144 18.28 -5.88 -5.89
CA THR A 144 19.44 -5.02 -6.10
C THR A 144 20.74 -5.65 -5.60
N VAL A 145 20.72 -6.24 -4.40
CA VAL A 145 21.87 -6.97 -3.85
C VAL A 145 22.22 -8.14 -4.76
N GLN A 146 21.22 -8.89 -5.26
CA GLN A 146 21.45 -10.00 -6.17
C GLN A 146 22.05 -9.52 -7.50
N TYR A 147 21.45 -8.52 -8.14
CA TYR A 147 21.97 -7.96 -9.39
C TYR A 147 23.41 -7.46 -9.24
N THR A 148 23.74 -6.80 -8.14
CA THR A 148 25.10 -6.28 -7.93
C THR A 148 26.14 -7.37 -7.68
N LYS A 149 25.73 -8.55 -7.19
CA LYS A 149 26.60 -9.73 -7.09
C LYS A 149 26.87 -10.36 -8.46
N ASP A 150 25.88 -10.35 -9.35
CA ASP A 150 25.97 -11.03 -10.65
C ASP A 150 26.59 -10.13 -11.73
N ARG A 151 26.30 -8.82 -11.70
CA ARG A 151 26.77 -7.87 -12.71
C ARG A 151 28.26 -7.60 -12.57
N VAL A 152 29.03 -7.95 -13.61
CA VAL A 152 30.48 -7.72 -13.67
C VAL A 152 30.81 -6.47 -14.50
N GLN A 153 31.61 -5.56 -13.95
CA GLN A 153 32.25 -4.44 -14.65
C GLN A 153 33.67 -4.23 -14.10
N PHE A 154 34.57 -3.70 -14.92
CA PHE A 154 35.98 -3.53 -14.52
C PHE A 154 36.62 -4.82 -13.97
N GLY A 155 36.26 -5.97 -14.56
CA GLY A 155 36.81 -7.28 -14.22
C GLY A 155 36.33 -7.92 -12.90
N ARG A 156 35.31 -7.36 -12.23
CA ARG A 156 34.73 -7.94 -10.99
C ARG A 156 33.25 -7.60 -10.79
N PRO A 157 32.52 -8.32 -9.91
CA PRO A 157 31.16 -7.94 -9.53
C PRO A 157 31.06 -6.50 -9.04
N ILE A 158 30.05 -5.74 -9.47
CA ILE A 158 29.90 -4.34 -9.06
C ILE A 158 29.62 -4.21 -7.55
N GLY A 159 28.98 -5.20 -6.93
CA GLY A 159 28.77 -5.26 -5.48
C GLY A 159 30.06 -5.37 -4.67
N SER A 160 31.22 -5.60 -5.32
CA SER A 160 32.52 -5.58 -4.64
C SER A 160 33.05 -4.17 -4.34
N PHE A 161 32.57 -3.14 -5.05
CA PHE A 161 32.98 -1.75 -4.82
C PHE A 161 32.39 -1.22 -3.50
N GLN A 162 33.24 -0.70 -2.61
CA GLN A 162 32.83 -0.20 -1.28
C GLN A 162 31.71 0.84 -1.35
N ALA A 163 31.74 1.72 -2.36
CA ALA A 163 30.69 2.72 -2.56
C ALA A 163 29.29 2.10 -2.72
N LEU A 164 29.16 0.97 -3.43
CA LEU A 164 27.88 0.27 -3.58
C LEU A 164 27.52 -0.52 -2.32
N LYS A 165 28.50 -1.13 -1.65
CA LYS A 165 28.27 -1.82 -0.37
C LYS A 165 27.70 -0.90 0.69
N HIS A 166 28.30 0.27 0.89
CA HIS A 166 27.84 1.24 1.88
C HIS A 166 26.42 1.73 1.56
N ARG A 167 26.15 2.08 0.30
CA ARG A 167 24.80 2.48 -0.12
C ARG A 167 23.77 1.39 0.17
N MET A 168 24.05 0.12 -0.19
CA MET A 168 23.13 -0.99 0.10
C MET A 168 22.98 -1.25 1.61
N ALA A 169 24.02 -1.06 2.41
CA ALA A 169 23.93 -1.15 3.86
C ALA A 169 23.05 -0.04 4.46
N ASP A 170 23.18 1.20 3.99
CA ASP A 170 22.34 2.32 4.41
C ASP A 170 20.86 2.09 4.03
N LEU A 171 20.62 1.50 2.85
CA LEU A 171 19.27 1.09 2.43
C LEU A 171 18.70 -0.01 3.32
N TYR A 172 19.51 -1.02 3.66
CA TYR A 172 19.10 -2.07 4.59
C TYR A 172 18.66 -1.48 5.93
N VAL A 173 19.46 -0.58 6.50
CA VAL A 173 19.10 0.11 7.75
C VAL A 173 17.79 0.87 7.60
N ALA A 174 17.60 1.63 6.51
CA ALA A 174 16.35 2.37 6.28
C ALA A 174 15.12 1.45 6.20
N VAL A 175 15.23 0.31 5.52
CA VAL A 175 14.16 -0.70 5.43
C VAL A 175 13.84 -1.29 6.81
N GLN A 176 14.86 -1.67 7.58
CA GLN A 176 14.66 -2.26 8.91
C GLN A 176 14.08 -1.24 9.90
N SER A 177 14.51 0.02 9.84
CA SER A 177 13.93 1.10 10.65
C SER A 177 12.47 1.33 10.31
N ALA A 178 12.12 1.40 9.01
CA ALA A 178 10.72 1.54 8.61
C ALA A 178 9.88 0.33 9.04
N LYS A 179 10.40 -0.90 8.89
CA LYS A 179 9.73 -2.11 9.34
C LYS A 179 9.42 -2.08 10.83
N ALA A 180 10.37 -1.69 11.67
CA ALA A 180 10.15 -1.61 13.12
C ALA A 180 9.01 -0.63 13.49
N VAL A 181 8.92 0.52 12.80
CA VAL A 181 7.84 1.49 13.03
C VAL A 181 6.49 0.94 12.56
N VAL A 182 6.45 0.21 11.44
CA VAL A 182 5.23 -0.42 10.95
C VAL A 182 4.77 -1.53 11.89
N ASP A 183 5.69 -2.40 12.33
CA ASP A 183 5.37 -3.51 13.23
C ASP A 183 4.79 -2.99 14.57
N GLU A 184 5.32 -1.86 15.10
CA GLU A 184 4.76 -1.19 16.28
C GLU A 184 3.35 -0.65 16.02
N ALA A 185 3.12 0.03 14.89
CA ALA A 185 1.81 0.58 14.55
C ALA A 185 0.75 -0.51 14.30
N VAL A 186 1.17 -1.70 13.85
CA VAL A 186 0.30 -2.87 13.72
C VAL A 186 -0.07 -3.43 15.10
N ALA A 187 0.87 -3.46 16.05
CA ALA A 187 0.63 -3.97 17.39
C ALA A 187 -0.25 -3.03 18.23
N GLU A 188 -0.01 -1.71 18.15
CA GLU A 188 -0.73 -0.68 18.91
C GLU A 188 -1.19 0.46 17.99
N PRO A 189 -2.25 0.24 17.19
CA PRO A 189 -2.72 1.22 16.22
C PRO A 189 -3.30 2.45 16.89
N THR A 190 -2.72 3.59 16.55
CA THR A 190 -3.12 4.95 16.95
C THR A 190 -2.95 5.90 15.77
N THR A 191 -3.64 7.04 15.79
CA THR A 191 -3.47 8.12 14.79
C THR A 191 -2.00 8.46 14.54
N THR A 192 -1.23 8.62 15.62
CA THR A 192 0.20 8.96 15.58
C THR A 192 1.03 7.84 14.98
N SER A 193 0.85 6.60 15.46
CA SER A 193 1.60 5.45 14.95
C SER A 193 1.32 5.19 13.47
N ALA A 194 0.06 5.33 13.02
CA ALA A 194 -0.34 5.16 11.63
C ALA A 194 0.33 6.19 10.71
N ALA A 195 0.35 7.46 11.12
CA ALA A 195 1.02 8.52 10.38
C ALA A 195 2.55 8.32 10.33
N LEU A 196 3.17 7.91 11.44
CA LEU A 196 4.61 7.61 11.50
C LEU A 196 4.99 6.41 10.63
N ALA A 197 4.24 5.31 10.73
CA ALA A 197 4.42 4.12 9.91
C ALA A 197 4.34 4.46 8.43
N ARG A 198 3.30 5.22 8.05
CA ARG A 198 3.11 5.61 6.64
C ARG A 198 4.22 6.50 6.11
N LEU A 199 4.69 7.46 6.91
CA LEU A 199 5.81 8.32 6.56
C LEU A 199 7.09 7.50 6.38
N ALA A 200 7.46 6.71 7.40
CA ALA A 200 8.69 5.93 7.41
C ALA A 200 8.75 4.93 6.24
N ALA A 201 7.66 4.20 5.99
CA ALA A 201 7.57 3.24 4.91
C ALA A 201 7.64 3.91 3.51
N SER A 202 6.96 5.06 3.35
CA SER A 202 6.98 5.81 2.07
C SER A 202 8.36 6.37 1.75
N GLU A 203 9.06 6.93 2.73
CA GLU A 203 10.43 7.43 2.56
C GLU A 203 11.42 6.30 2.26
N ALA A 204 11.35 5.21 3.03
CA ALA A 204 12.22 4.06 2.83
C ALA A 204 12.01 3.43 1.44
N PHE A 205 10.77 3.17 1.04
CA PHE A 205 10.52 2.53 -0.26
C PHE A 205 10.90 3.44 -1.43
N SER A 206 10.59 4.73 -1.35
CA SER A 206 11.00 5.70 -2.38
C SER A 206 12.51 5.78 -2.53
N LYS A 207 13.25 5.81 -1.40
CA LYS A 207 14.72 5.82 -1.39
C LYS A 207 15.30 4.53 -1.98
N VAL A 208 14.80 3.37 -1.54
CA VAL A 208 15.27 2.07 -2.05
C VAL A 208 15.02 1.95 -3.54
N ALA A 209 13.81 2.28 -4.02
CA ALA A 209 13.48 2.13 -5.42
C ALA A 209 14.30 3.08 -6.33
N ALA A 210 14.54 4.32 -5.90
CA ALA A 210 15.39 5.25 -6.64
C ALA A 210 16.86 4.78 -6.71
N GLU A 211 17.39 4.30 -5.59
CA GLU A 211 18.75 3.77 -5.51
C GLU A 211 18.90 2.46 -6.31
N ALA A 212 17.87 1.62 -6.31
CA ALA A 212 17.81 0.40 -7.11
C ALA A 212 17.91 0.72 -8.61
N VAL A 213 17.15 1.71 -9.10
CA VAL A 213 17.27 2.19 -10.49
C VAL A 213 18.70 2.64 -10.79
N GLN A 214 19.30 3.43 -9.91
CA GLN A 214 20.66 3.93 -10.10
C GLN A 214 21.73 2.82 -10.12
N MET A 215 21.59 1.80 -9.26
CA MET A 215 22.55 0.70 -9.17
C MET A 215 22.39 -0.33 -10.29
N HIS A 216 21.17 -0.54 -10.78
CA HIS A 216 20.92 -1.39 -11.95
C HIS A 216 21.37 -0.71 -13.25
N GLY A 217 21.28 0.62 -13.32
CA GLY A 217 21.60 1.41 -14.51
C GLY A 217 20.55 1.23 -15.60
N GLY A 218 20.96 1.21 -16.87
CA GLY A 218 20.02 1.21 -18.00
C GLY A 218 19.02 0.04 -18.02
N ILE A 219 19.38 -1.14 -17.50
CA ILE A 219 18.46 -2.30 -17.46
C ILE A 219 17.23 -2.03 -16.59
N ALA A 220 17.36 -1.17 -15.57
CA ALA A 220 16.31 -0.90 -14.59
C ALA A 220 15.03 -0.34 -15.22
N ILE A 221 15.16 0.33 -16.38
CA ILE A 221 14.06 0.99 -17.09
C ILE A 221 13.56 0.18 -18.30
N THR A 222 14.07 -1.04 -18.47
CA THR A 222 13.65 -1.96 -19.54
C THR A 222 12.60 -2.95 -19.02
N TRP A 223 11.99 -3.70 -19.94
CA TRP A 223 11.07 -4.80 -19.60
C TRP A 223 11.78 -6.07 -19.13
N GLU A 224 13.12 -6.11 -19.17
CA GLU A 224 13.91 -7.24 -18.67
C GLU A 224 14.13 -7.17 -17.15
N SER A 225 13.72 -6.08 -16.50
CA SER A 225 13.88 -5.86 -15.06
C SER A 225 12.60 -5.38 -14.41
N ASP A 226 12.26 -5.98 -13.28
CA ASP A 226 11.09 -5.59 -12.49
C ASP A 226 11.35 -4.31 -11.65
N ILE A 227 12.58 -3.79 -11.60
CA ILE A 227 12.93 -2.61 -10.77
C ILE A 227 12.09 -1.38 -11.15
N GLN A 228 11.78 -1.19 -12.43
CA GLN A 228 10.86 -0.13 -12.84
C GLN A 228 9.45 -0.29 -12.26
N LEU A 229 8.97 -1.53 -12.03
CA LEU A 229 7.68 -1.76 -11.40
C LEU A 229 7.71 -1.34 -9.93
N TYR A 230 8.77 -1.68 -9.18
CA TYR A 230 8.94 -1.21 -7.80
C TYR A 230 9.04 0.31 -7.71
N PHE A 231 9.76 0.95 -8.64
CA PHE A 231 9.84 2.41 -8.70
C PHE A 231 8.47 3.06 -8.93
N LYS A 232 7.67 2.51 -9.86
CA LYS A 232 6.32 2.99 -10.14
C LYS A 232 5.38 2.76 -8.96
N ARG A 233 5.43 1.58 -8.33
CA ARG A 233 4.66 1.28 -7.11
C ARG A 233 5.03 2.20 -5.96
N ALA A 234 6.31 2.51 -5.76
CA ALA A 234 6.74 3.45 -4.72
C ALA A 234 6.12 4.84 -4.90
N HIS A 235 6.10 5.34 -6.14
CA HIS A 235 5.47 6.63 -6.46
C HIS A 235 3.95 6.59 -6.27
N ASN A 236 3.30 5.51 -6.72
CA ASN A 236 1.86 5.34 -6.58
C ASN A 236 1.44 5.24 -5.10
N SER A 237 2.02 4.31 -4.35
CA SER A 237 1.71 4.09 -2.94
C SER A 237 2.02 5.31 -2.08
N ALA A 238 2.99 6.14 -2.45
CA ALA A 238 3.25 7.40 -1.73
C ALA A 238 2.11 8.44 -1.89
N GLN A 239 1.32 8.39 -2.96
CA GLN A 239 0.22 9.35 -3.19
C GLN A 239 -1.14 8.84 -2.71
N LEU A 240 -1.33 7.52 -2.63
CA LEU A 240 -2.58 6.91 -2.25
C LEU A 240 -2.98 7.30 -0.81
N LEU A 241 -4.26 7.60 -0.54
CA LEU A 241 -4.75 8.02 0.80
C LEU A 241 -4.08 9.28 1.37
N GLY A 242 -3.62 10.16 0.48
CA GLY A 242 -2.95 11.41 0.83
C GLY A 242 -1.42 11.27 0.90
N PRO A 243 -0.69 12.31 0.45
CA PRO A 243 0.77 12.27 0.38
C PRO A 243 1.42 12.30 1.78
N PRO A 244 2.72 11.97 1.93
CA PRO A 244 3.40 11.97 3.23
C PRO A 244 3.36 13.32 3.95
N ARG A 245 3.30 14.43 3.20
CA ARG A 245 3.10 15.78 3.76
C ARG A 245 1.76 15.96 4.46
N ALA A 246 0.73 15.23 4.06
CA ALA A 246 -0.55 15.21 4.78
C ALA A 246 -0.40 14.46 6.12
N GLN A 247 0.35 13.35 6.14
CA GLN A 247 0.64 12.61 7.37
C GLN A 247 1.45 13.44 8.37
N LEU A 248 2.45 14.20 7.90
CA LEU A 248 3.20 15.15 8.75
C LEU A 248 2.29 16.20 9.41
N ARG A 249 1.33 16.76 8.66
CA ARG A 249 0.37 17.71 9.22
C ARG A 249 -0.53 17.10 10.31
N ARG A 250 -0.84 15.80 10.21
CA ARG A 250 -1.59 15.07 11.26
C ARG A 250 -0.74 14.88 12.52
N LEU A 251 0.57 14.75 12.38
CA LEU A 251 1.49 14.67 13.52
C LEU A 251 1.70 16.03 14.19
N GLU A 252 1.70 17.12 13.43
CA GLU A 252 1.86 18.48 13.98
C GLU A 252 0.75 18.84 14.99
N SER A 253 -0.49 18.40 14.77
CA SER A 253 -1.61 18.65 15.70
C SER A 253 -1.56 17.86 17.00
N GLU A 254 -0.71 16.83 17.10
CA GLU A 254 -0.57 15.99 18.29
C GLU A 254 0.64 16.41 19.17
N VAL A 255 1.59 17.15 18.58
CA VAL A 255 2.85 17.54 19.23
C VAL A 255 2.78 18.97 19.80
N PHE A 256 1.81 19.79 19.37
CA PHE A 256 1.61 21.18 19.76
C PHE A 256 0.17 21.46 20.18
#